data_AF-A0A2K9LBH1-F1
#
_entry.id   AF-A0A2K9LBH1-F1
#
_cell.length_a   1.000
_cell.length_b   1.000
_cell.length_c   1.000
_cell.angle_alpha   90.00
_cell.angle_beta   90.00
_cell.angle_gamma   90.00
#
_symmetry.space_group_name_H-M   'P 1'
#
loop_
_entity.id
_entity.type
_entity.pdbx_description
1 polymer ?
#
loop_
_entity_poly.entity_id
_entity_poly.type
_entity_poly.pdbx_seq_one_letter_code
_entity_poly.pdbx_strand_id
1 'polypeptide(L)' 'MLESDRKLLREIVVVVVLKLVLITALWWVFIRDHKVEVDSARMAVHAAGGLQQPDDGETDGHRATR' A
#
# COMPACT_ATOMS: atom_id res chain seq x y z
N MET A 1 43.94 12.84 0.57
CA MET A 1 42.61 13.09 -0.03
C MET A 1 41.48 12.23 0.58
N LEU A 2 41.74 11.01 1.08
CA LEU A 2 40.71 10.08 1.62
C LEU A 2 40.09 10.41 2.99
N GLU A 3 40.54 11.45 3.70
CA GLU A 3 39.98 11.80 5.01
C GLU A 3 38.68 12.61 4.93
N SER A 4 38.54 13.47 3.91
CA SER A 4 37.35 14.28 3.70
C SER A 4 36.13 13.44 3.33
N ASP A 5 36.32 12.38 2.53
CA ASP A 5 35.26 11.50 2.05
C ASP A 5 34.58 10.74 3.21
N ARG A 6 35.37 10.34 4.22
CA ARG A 6 34.86 9.65 5.41
C ARG A 6 33.95 10.55 6.27
N LYS A 7 34.25 11.85 6.30
CA LYS A 7 33.43 12.83 7.03
C LYS A 7 32.11 13.09 6.30
N LEU A 8 32.13 13.23 4.96
CA LEU A 8 30.92 13.34 4.15
C LEU A 8 30.02 12.10 4.27
N LEU A 9 30.61 10.91 4.16
CA LEU A 9 29.85 9.67 4.29
C LEU A 9 29.20 9.54 5.68
N ARG A 10 29.90 9.93 6.75
CA ARG A 10 29.33 9.91 8.09
C ARG A 10 28.15 10.87 8.21
N GLU A 11 28.24 12.06 7.65
CA GLU A 11 27.16 13.05 7.69
C GLU A 11 25.92 12.57 6.93
N ILE A 12 26.11 12.02 5.73
CA ILE A 12 25.02 11.41 4.94
C ILE A 12 24.41 10.22 5.68
N VAL A 13 25.23 9.32 6.23
CA VAL A 13 24.76 8.16 6.99
C VAL A 13 23.94 8.60 8.20
N VAL A 14 24.38 9.63 8.93
CA VAL A 14 23.64 10.16 10.08
C VAL A 14 22.27 10.70 9.64
N VAL A 15 22.20 11.49 8.56
CA VAL A 15 20.93 12.02 8.04
C VAL A 15 20.01 10.90 7.56
N VAL A 16 20.55 9.90 6.86
CA VAL A 16 19.77 8.74 6.37
C VAL A 16 19.25 7.92 7.53
N VAL A 17 20.09 7.60 8.52
CA VAL A 17 19.67 6.85 9.73
C VAL A 17 18.61 7.63 10.49
N LEU A 18 18.78 8.95 10.68
CA LEU A 18 17.79 9.78 11.34
C LEU A 18 16.45 9.75 10.59
N LYS A 19 16.49 9.85 9.25
CA LYS A 19 15.30 9.81 8.41
C LYS A 19 14.62 8.45 8.45
N LEU A 20 15.39 7.36 8.44
CA LEU A 20 14.88 6.00 8.61
C LEU A 20 14.22 5.82 9.98
N VAL A 21 14.86 6.27 11.06
CA VAL A 21 14.29 6.23 12.40
C VAL A 21 12.99 7.06 12.46
N LEU A 22 12.95 8.23 11.85
CA LEU A 22 11.75 9.07 11.80
C LEU A 22 10.62 8.38 11.03
N ILE A 23 10.92 7.78 9.88
CA ILE A 23 9.94 7.01 9.09
C ILE A 23 9.49 5.78 9.86
N THR A 24 10.38 5.05 10.52
CA THR A 24 10.03 3.87 11.32
C THR A 24 9.23 4.26 12.56
N ALA A 25 9.54 5.37 13.22
CA ALA A 25 8.78 5.88 14.35
C ALA A 25 7.41 6.37 13.91
N LEU A 26 7.33 7.10 12.80
CA LEU A 26 6.08 7.53 12.21
C LEU A 26 5.25 6.33 11.73
N TRP A 27 5.88 5.33 11.12
CA TRP A 27 5.26 4.05 10.79
C TRP A 27 4.77 3.36 12.06
N TRP A 28 5.56 3.33 13.13
CA TRP A 28 5.16 2.66 14.35
C TRP A 28 3.97 3.37 15.00
N VAL A 29 4.02 4.69 15.14
CA VAL A 29 2.90 5.49 15.64
C VAL A 29 1.70 5.39 14.70
N PHE A 30 1.90 5.48 13.39
CA PHE A 30 0.80 5.50 12.44
C PHE A 30 0.28 4.08 12.18
N ILE A 31 1.07 3.16 11.67
CA ILE A 31 0.61 1.79 11.34
C ILE A 31 0.34 0.93 12.57
N ARG A 32 1.00 1.12 13.73
CA ARG A 32 0.60 0.36 14.93
C ARG A 32 -0.68 0.90 15.55
N ASP A 33 -0.90 2.22 15.50
CA ASP A 33 -2.10 2.85 16.04
C ASP A 33 -3.27 2.79 15.04
N HIS A 34 -3.05 2.99 13.73
CA HIS A 34 -3.99 2.73 12.62
C HIS A 34 -4.17 1.24 12.25
N LYS A 35 -3.63 0.30 13.03
CA LYS A 35 -4.28 -1.02 13.15
C LYS A 35 -5.67 -0.89 13.82
N VAL A 36 -6.03 0.28 14.32
CA VAL A 36 -7.41 0.76 14.55
C VAL A 36 -8.00 1.16 13.19
N GLU A 37 -9.02 0.43 12.74
CA GLU A 37 -9.90 0.79 11.62
C GLU A 37 -9.27 0.88 10.21
N VAL A 38 -8.42 -0.08 9.83
CA VAL A 38 -8.64 -0.62 8.47
C VAL A 38 -9.98 -1.33 8.57
N ASP A 39 -11.05 -0.56 8.33
CA ASP A 39 -12.41 -1.02 8.23
C ASP A 39 -12.43 -2.15 7.19
N SER A 40 -12.26 -3.36 7.69
CA SER A 40 -12.22 -4.57 6.89
C SER A 40 -13.53 -4.73 6.13
N ALA A 41 -14.62 -4.08 6.59
CA ALA A 41 -15.88 -4.03 5.85
C ALA A 41 -15.78 -3.10 4.62
N ARG A 42 -15.13 -1.93 4.68
CA ARG A 42 -14.85 -1.11 3.48
C ARG A 42 -13.88 -1.79 2.52
N MET A 43 -12.85 -2.45 3.04
CA MET A 43 -11.94 -3.25 2.19
C MET A 43 -12.67 -4.44 1.56
N ALA A 44 -13.59 -5.11 2.29
CA ALA A 44 -14.41 -6.18 1.74
C ALA A 44 -15.40 -5.68 0.68
N VAL A 45 -15.97 -4.49 0.81
CA VAL A 45 -16.85 -3.91 -0.22
C VAL A 45 -16.09 -3.61 -1.52
N HIS A 46 -14.86 -3.08 -1.43
CA HIS A 46 -14.03 -2.87 -2.62
C HIS A 46 -13.42 -4.16 -3.18
N ALA A 47 -13.05 -5.12 -2.32
CA ALA A 47 -12.54 -6.43 -2.74
C ALA A 47 -13.63 -7.33 -3.34
N ALA A 48 -14.84 -7.32 -2.79
CA ALA A 48 -16.01 -8.00 -3.35
C ALA A 48 -16.52 -7.30 -4.60
N GLY A 49 -16.47 -5.96 -4.66
CA GLY A 49 -16.77 -5.19 -5.87
C GLY A 49 -15.75 -5.40 -7.00
N GLY A 50 -14.53 -5.83 -6.68
CA GLY A 50 -13.49 -6.22 -7.65
C GLY A 50 -13.64 -7.64 -8.21
N LEU A 51 -14.50 -8.48 -7.61
CA LEU A 51 -14.89 -9.79 -8.18
C LEU A 51 -16.09 -9.69 -9.12
N GLN A 52 -16.71 -8.51 -9.25
CA GLN A 52 -17.73 -8.25 -10.26
C GLN A 52 -17.05 -7.85 -11.58
N GLN A 53 -16.25 -8.76 -12.15
CA GLN A 53 -16.06 -8.76 -13.58
C GLN A 53 -17.32 -9.43 -14.16
N PRO A 54 -18.21 -8.69 -14.86
CA PRO A 54 -19.31 -9.29 -15.59
C PRO A 54 -18.67 -10.00 -16.79
N ASP A 55 -18.26 -11.24 -16.57
CA ASP A 55 -18.07 -12.22 -17.63
C ASP A 55 -19.41 -12.91 -17.85
N ASP A 56 -20.35 -12.15 -18.41
CA ASP A 56 -21.55 -12.69 -19.04
C ASP A 56 -21.26 -12.78 -20.53
N GLY A 57 -20.31 -13.67 -20.85
CA GLY A 57 -20.28 -14.32 -22.14
C GLY A 57 -21.62 -14.98 -22.43
N GLU A 58 -22.08 -14.77 -23.67
CA GLU A 58 -22.84 -15.75 -24.44
C GLU A 58 -24.10 -16.34 -23.76
N THR A 59 -25.25 -15.68 -23.95
CA THR A 59 -26.51 -16.40 -24.10
C THR A 59 -27.00 -16.28 -25.54
N ASP A 60 -26.34 -17.04 -26.41
CA ASP A 60 -27.00 -17.69 -27.54
C ASP A 60 -28.19 -18.50 -26.98
N GLY A 61 -29.42 -18.13 -27.36
CA GLY A 61 -30.58 -18.61 -26.62
C GLY A 61 -31.92 -18.02 -27.02
N HIS A 62 -32.29 -18.18 -28.29
CA HIS A 62 -33.52 -18.90 -28.61
C HIS A 62 -34.77 -18.62 -27.72
N ARG A 63 -35.50 -17.52 -27.98
CA ARG A 63 -36.92 -17.39 -27.58
C ARG A 63 -37.62 -16.36 -28.47
N ALA A 64 -38.11 -16.77 -29.62
CA ALA A 64 -39.51 -17.17 -29.78
C ALA A 64 -40.51 -16.04 -29.41
N THR A 65 -41.24 -15.61 -30.43
CA THR A 65 -42.61 -15.03 -30.39
C THR A 65 -42.79 -13.61 -29.86
N ARG A 66 -42.97 -12.63 -30.75
CA ARG A 66 -44.30 -12.06 -31.08
C ARG A 66 -44.22 -11.08 -32.25
#